data_AF-A0A2N2HQ43-F1
#
_entry.id   AF-A0A2N2HQ43-F1
#
_cell.length_a   1.000
_cell.length_b   1.000
_cell.length_c   1.000
_cell.angle_alpha   90.00
_cell.angle_beta   90.00
_cell.angle_gamma   90.00
#
_symmetry.space_group_name_H-M   'P 1'
#
loop_
_entity.id
_entity.type
_entity.pdbx_description
1 polymer ?
#
loop_
_entity_poly.entity_id
_entity_poly.type
_entity_poly.pdbx_seq_one_letter_code
_entity_poly.pdbx_strand_id
1 'polypeptide(L)'
;MNTHKYLIILGAVVAPLIIVFSMVVNSLAADLQYTVTDRPDGGYTIKIECKKRIWRPITAEGFFPVHRSSYVIEFKGKGVDWTFRNAEGYYYSFQEIVSKDRSWDLGYAWVDLDRKYLYLNLFWAIHPDDVKPHYVNGRYRLDGKKD
;
A
#
# COMPACT_ATOMS: atom_id res chain seq x y z
N MET A 1 -7.39 -51.75 4.10
CA MET A 1 -8.41 -50.84 4.65
C MET A 1 -7.80 -49.72 5.52
N ASN A 2 -6.78 -49.00 5.01
CA ASN A 2 -6.06 -47.98 5.81
C ASN A 2 -5.79 -46.66 5.07
N THR A 3 -5.87 -46.60 3.74
CA THR A 3 -5.58 -45.40 2.93
C THR A 3 -6.54 -44.23 3.20
N HIS A 4 -7.82 -44.50 3.47
CA HIS A 4 -8.79 -43.46 3.82
C HIS A 4 -8.54 -42.81 5.19
N LYS A 5 -7.97 -43.55 6.15
CA LYS A 5 -7.64 -42.99 7.47
C LYS A 5 -6.51 -41.97 7.38
N TYR A 6 -5.49 -42.24 6.57
CA TYR A 6 -4.38 -41.30 6.35
C TYR A 6 -4.82 -40.01 5.63
N LEU A 7 -5.75 -40.11 4.68
CA LEU A 7 -6.31 -38.94 3.98
C LEU A 7 -7.11 -38.01 4.90
N ILE A 8 -7.87 -38.58 5.84
CA ILE A 8 -8.61 -37.81 6.85
C ILE A 8 -7.64 -37.11 7.82
N ILE A 9 -6.59 -37.81 8.25
CA ILE A 9 -5.56 -37.24 9.14
C ILE A 9 -4.79 -36.12 8.42
N LEU A 10 -4.43 -36.30 7.15
CA LEU A 10 -3.74 -35.29 6.35
C LEU A 10 -4.60 -34.02 6.21
N GLY A 11 -5.90 -34.17 5.92
CA GLY A 11 -6.84 -33.06 5.84
C GLY A 11 -7.00 -32.31 7.16
N ALA A 12 -7.05 -33.04 8.29
CA ALA A 12 -7.20 -32.46 9.62
C ALA A 12 -5.97 -31.68 10.11
N VAL A 13 -4.76 -31.99 9.61
CA VAL A 13 -3.52 -31.28 9.97
C VAL A 13 -3.24 -30.11 9.02
N VAL A 14 -3.51 -30.27 7.72
CA VAL A 14 -3.21 -29.24 6.71
C VAL A 14 -4.19 -28.08 6.78
N ALA A 15 -5.48 -28.34 7.03
CA ALA A 15 -6.51 -27.29 7.13
C ALA A 15 -6.24 -26.24 8.22
N PRO A 16 -5.92 -26.59 9.49
CA PRO A 16 -5.61 -25.60 10.51
C PRO A 16 -4.31 -24.84 10.20
N LEU A 17 -3.34 -25.47 9.52
CA LEU A 17 -2.10 -24.80 9.12
C LEU A 17 -2.36 -23.70 8.07
N ILE A 18 -3.25 -23.94 7.11
CA ILE A 18 -3.71 -22.94 6.13
C ILE A 18 -4.49 -21.80 6.81
N ILE A 19 -5.32 -22.12 7.81
CA ILE A 19 -6.08 -21.11 8.57
C ILE A 19 -5.13 -20.24 9.40
N VAL A 20 -4.13 -20.83 10.06
CA VAL A 20 -3.12 -20.06 10.81
C VAL A 20 -2.27 -19.20 9.88
N PHE A 21 -1.87 -19.71 8.71
CA PHE A 21 -1.09 -18.93 7.74
C PHE A 21 -1.90 -17.75 7.17
N SER A 22 -3.18 -17.95 6.84
CA SER A 22 -4.06 -16.87 6.36
C SER A 22 -4.34 -15.80 7.44
N MET A 23 -4.39 -16.18 8.72
CA MET A 23 -4.49 -15.21 9.82
C MET A 23 -3.22 -14.38 10.03
N VAL A 24 -2.02 -14.94 9.80
CA VAL A 24 -0.75 -14.20 9.93
C VAL A 24 -0.60 -13.12 8.84
N VAL A 25 -1.07 -13.39 7.62
CA VAL A 25 -1.01 -12.43 6.50
C VAL A 25 -1.99 -11.26 6.70
N ASN A 26 -3.13 -11.50 7.38
CA ASN A 26 -4.17 -10.48 7.59
C ASN A 26 -3.98 -9.62 8.86
N SER A 27 -3.05 -9.96 9.75
CA SER A 27 -2.80 -9.25 11.02
C SER A 27 -2.15 -7.87 10.87
N LEU A 28 -1.72 -7.50 9.64
CA LEU A 28 -1.08 -6.23 9.32
C LEU A 28 -2.06 -5.21 8.73
N ALA A 29 -3.31 -5.18 9.24
CA ALA A 29 -4.28 -4.13 8.91
C ALA A 29 -3.74 -2.77 9.35
N ALA A 30 -3.02 -2.10 8.45
CA ALA A 30 -2.69 -0.69 8.60
C ALA A 30 -3.97 0.10 8.35
N ASP A 31 -4.48 0.77 9.38
CA ASP A 31 -5.56 1.74 9.21
C ASP A 31 -4.95 2.92 8.45
N LEU A 32 -5.14 2.92 7.13
CA LEU A 32 -4.64 3.95 6.23
C LEU A 32 -5.76 4.94 5.94
N GLN A 33 -5.61 6.16 6.42
CA GLN A 33 -6.50 7.28 6.13
C GLN A 33 -5.78 8.23 5.18
N TYR A 34 -6.49 8.84 4.24
CA TYR A 34 -5.88 9.80 3.35
C TYR A 34 -6.85 10.91 2.96
N THR A 35 -6.29 12.05 2.57
CA THR A 35 -7.01 13.18 1.98
C THR A 35 -6.30 13.61 0.71
N VAL A 36 -7.07 13.98 -0.31
CA VAL A 36 -6.55 14.46 -1.59
C VAL A 36 -6.98 15.90 -1.79
N THR A 37 -6.06 16.73 -2.27
CA THR A 37 -6.37 18.10 -2.72
C THR A 37 -5.77 18.35 -4.09
N ASP A 38 -6.56 18.92 -4.98
CA ASP A 38 -6.11 19.32 -6.31
C ASP A 38 -5.12 20.47 -6.23
N ARG A 39 -4.20 20.51 -7.20
CA ARG A 39 -3.19 21.57 -7.32
C ARG A 39 -3.47 22.46 -8.54
N PRO A 40 -3.08 23.74 -8.50
CA PRO A 40 -3.25 24.65 -9.64
C PRO A 40 -2.51 24.23 -10.91
N ASP A 41 -1.43 23.45 -10.77
CA ASP A 41 -0.66 22.89 -11.89
C ASP A 41 -1.35 21.68 -12.57
N GLY A 42 -2.52 21.28 -12.07
CA GLY A 42 -3.27 20.11 -12.54
C GLY A 42 -2.80 18.78 -11.95
N GLY A 43 -1.92 18.82 -10.95
CA GLY A 43 -1.52 17.67 -10.15
C GLY A 43 -2.31 17.52 -8.87
N TYR A 44 -1.79 16.72 -7.94
CA TYR A 44 -2.49 16.31 -6.72
C TYR A 44 -1.57 16.41 -5.51
N THR A 45 -2.15 16.67 -4.34
CA THR A 45 -1.48 16.48 -3.06
C THR A 45 -2.24 15.43 -2.27
N ILE A 46 -1.57 14.35 -1.90
CA ILE A 46 -2.13 13.28 -1.09
C ILE A 46 -1.46 13.32 0.27
N LYS A 47 -2.25 13.55 1.32
CA LYS A 47 -1.83 13.39 2.70
C LYS A 47 -2.29 12.02 3.18
N ILE A 48 -1.34 11.18 3.59
CA ILE A 48 -1.59 9.82 4.06
C ILE A 48 -1.25 9.75 5.54
N GLU A 49 -2.16 9.21 6.34
CA GLU A 49 -1.99 8.94 7.76
C GLU A 49 -2.10 7.43 7.99
N CYS A 50 -0.98 6.82 8.35
CA CYS A 50 -0.89 5.40 8.61
C CYS A 50 -0.87 5.14 10.12
N LYS A 51 -1.81 4.32 10.60
CA LYS A 51 -1.81 3.81 11.97
C LYS A 51 -1.50 2.32 11.93
N LYS A 52 -0.30 1.95 12.38
CA LYS A 52 0.13 0.56 12.50
C LYS A 52 0.03 0.14 13.96
N ARG A 53 -0.84 -0.83 14.24
CA ARG A 53 -0.91 -1.48 15.56
C ARG A 53 0.15 -2.57 15.62
N ILE A 54 0.90 -2.61 16.72
CA ILE A 54 1.86 -3.67 16.98
C ILE A 54 1.19 -4.64 17.96
N TRP A 55 0.94 -5.87 17.52
CA TRP A 55 0.29 -6.92 18.30
C TRP A 55 1.19 -7.56 19.37
N ARG A 56 2.09 -6.77 19.97
CA ARG A 56 2.93 -7.21 21.08
C ARG A 56 2.64 -6.31 22.28
N PRO A 57 2.11 -6.84 23.39
CA PRO A 57 1.86 -6.03 24.57
C PRO A 57 3.21 -5.59 25.18
N ILE A 58 3.30 -4.33 25.61
CA ILE A 58 4.50 -3.82 26.32
C ILE A 58 4.39 -4.10 27.84
N THR A 59 3.17 -4.18 28.38
CA THR A 59 2.91 -4.35 29.82
C THR A 59 1.96 -5.51 30.11
N ALA A 60 1.98 -6.01 31.35
CA ALA A 60 1.07 -7.05 31.85
C ALA A 60 -0.43 -6.68 31.79
N GLU A 61 -0.73 -5.39 31.55
CA GLU A 61 -2.07 -4.82 31.43
C GLU A 61 -2.64 -4.90 29.99
N GLY A 62 -1.85 -5.43 29.02
CA GLY A 62 -2.34 -5.65 27.66
C GLY A 62 -2.33 -4.43 26.74
N PHE A 63 -1.51 -3.40 27.02
CA PHE A 63 -1.36 -2.24 26.15
C PHE A 63 -0.57 -2.58 24.87
N PHE A 64 -1.21 -2.41 23.71
CA PHE A 64 -0.61 -2.56 22.39
C PHE A 64 -0.15 -1.21 21.84
N PRO A 65 1.14 -1.02 21.52
CA PRO A 65 1.64 0.24 21.01
C PRO A 65 1.13 0.51 19.59
N VAL A 66 0.76 1.76 19.32
CA VAL A 66 0.31 2.23 18.00
C VAL A 66 1.37 3.16 17.43
N HIS A 67 1.99 2.75 16.32
CA HIS A 67 2.86 3.62 15.56
C HIS A 67 2.03 4.45 14.58
N ARG A 68 2.20 5.78 14.62
CA ARG A 68 1.55 6.72 13.71
C ARG A 68 2.60 7.33 12.81
N SER A 69 2.34 7.32 11.51
CA SER A 69 3.19 7.99 10.53
C SER A 69 2.30 8.81 9.61
N SER A 70 2.74 10.01 9.24
CA SER A 70 2.06 10.85 8.26
C SER A 70 3.00 11.17 7.11
N TYR A 71 2.46 11.20 5.91
CA TYR A 71 3.16 11.49 4.67
C TYR A 71 2.39 12.53 3.89
N VAL A 72 3.06 13.60 3.46
CA VAL A 72 2.52 14.51 2.43
C VAL A 72 3.27 14.24 1.14
N ILE A 73 2.53 13.80 0.11
CA ILE A 73 3.05 13.45 -1.21
C ILE A 73 2.40 14.38 -2.24
N GLU A 74 3.23 15.04 -3.03
CA GLU A 74 2.84 15.98 -4.07
C GLU A 74 3.18 15.42 -5.44
N PHE A 75 2.19 15.36 -6.33
CA PHE A 75 2.31 14.98 -7.73
C PHE A 75 2.25 16.26 -8.56
N LYS A 76 3.34 16.59 -9.26
CA LYS A 76 3.49 17.84 -10.01
C LYS A 76 2.91 17.71 -11.42
N GLY A 77 2.08 18.68 -11.81
CA GLY A 77 1.51 18.73 -13.16
C GLY A 77 0.45 17.66 -13.43
N LYS A 78 -0.03 17.59 -14.67
CA LYS A 78 -1.13 16.70 -15.09
C LYS A 78 -0.71 15.24 -15.32
N GLY A 79 0.57 14.93 -15.21
CA GLY A 79 1.15 13.66 -15.65
C GLY A 79 1.27 13.57 -17.18
N VAL A 80 2.10 12.66 -17.65
CA VAL A 80 2.30 12.40 -19.08
C VAL A 80 1.26 11.41 -19.56
N ASP A 81 0.49 11.78 -20.58
CA ASP A 81 -0.47 10.86 -21.20
C ASP A 81 0.28 9.68 -21.86
N TRP A 82 0.05 8.48 -21.33
CA TRP A 82 0.66 7.23 -21.78
C TRP A 82 -0.36 6.24 -22.35
N THR A 83 -1.58 6.71 -22.64
CA THR A 83 -2.69 5.91 -23.20
C THR A 83 -2.29 5.10 -24.43
N PHE A 84 -1.41 5.65 -25.27
CA PHE A 84 -0.90 5.00 -26.49
C PHE A 84 -0.14 3.68 -26.27
N ARG A 85 0.22 3.31 -25.04
CA ARG A 85 0.98 2.09 -24.70
C ARG A 85 0.11 0.90 -24.30
N ASN A 86 -1.17 0.86 -24.70
CA ASN A 86 -2.18 -0.12 -24.24
C ASN A 86 -2.41 -0.09 -22.72
N ALA A 87 -2.08 1.02 -22.07
CA ALA A 87 -2.40 1.29 -20.67
C ALA A 87 -2.98 2.70 -20.62
N GLU A 88 -4.29 2.81 -20.43
CA GLU A 88 -4.98 4.10 -20.44
C GLU A 88 -4.74 4.87 -19.13
N GLY A 89 -4.25 6.10 -19.24
CA GLY A 89 -4.02 6.97 -18.10
C GLY A 89 -2.81 7.90 -18.23
N TYR A 90 -2.50 8.54 -17.11
CA TYR A 90 -1.45 9.55 -16.97
C TYR A 90 -0.35 9.04 -16.05
N TYR A 91 0.86 9.02 -16.57
CA TYR A 91 2.06 8.57 -15.87
C TYR A 91 2.74 9.74 -15.15
N TYR A 92 3.15 9.49 -13.91
CA TYR A 92 4.03 10.37 -13.14
C TYR A 92 5.34 9.64 -12.88
N SER A 93 6.43 10.18 -13.42
CA SER A 93 7.78 9.73 -13.13
C SER A 93 8.16 10.06 -11.68
N PHE A 94 9.15 9.34 -11.14
CA PHE A 94 9.65 9.58 -9.79
C PHE A 94 10.00 11.05 -9.51
N GLN A 95 10.52 11.78 -10.49
CA GLN A 95 10.91 13.19 -10.38
C GLN A 95 9.72 14.14 -10.19
N GLU A 96 8.54 13.72 -10.61
CA GLU A 96 7.28 14.46 -10.48
C GLU A 96 6.57 14.17 -9.16
N ILE A 97 7.08 13.22 -8.36
CA ILE A 97 6.53 12.84 -7.06
C ILE A 97 7.45 13.33 -5.95
N VAL A 98 6.97 14.30 -5.16
CA VAL A 98 7.75 14.95 -4.10
C VAL A 98 7.15 14.65 -2.74
N SER A 99 7.97 14.30 -1.75
CA SER A 99 7.53 14.23 -0.34
C SER A 99 8.14 15.36 0.48
N LYS A 100 7.36 15.89 1.43
CA LYS A 100 7.85 16.88 2.42
C LYS A 100 8.63 16.25 3.56
N ASP A 101 8.28 15.03 3.96
CA ASP A 101 8.74 14.46 5.23
C ASP A 101 9.80 13.37 5.00
N ARG A 102 9.46 12.36 4.19
CA ARG A 102 10.28 11.17 4.00
C ARG A 102 10.13 10.71 2.55
N SER A 103 11.24 10.72 1.83
CA SER A 103 11.30 10.33 0.43
C SER A 103 11.44 8.81 0.28
N TRP A 104 11.70 8.33 -0.92
CA TRP A 104 11.93 6.94 -1.33
C TRP A 104 13.04 6.96 -2.38
N ASP A 105 13.62 5.82 -2.74
CA ASP A 105 14.75 5.79 -3.67
C ASP A 105 14.31 5.71 -5.13
N LEU A 106 13.15 5.09 -5.37
CA LEU A 106 12.59 4.90 -6.71
C LEU A 106 11.07 4.74 -6.66
N GLY A 107 10.43 4.91 -7.81
CA GLY A 107 9.00 4.67 -7.95
C GLY A 107 8.36 5.38 -9.13
N TYR A 108 7.04 5.29 -9.19
CA TYR A 108 6.20 6.01 -10.13
C TYR A 108 4.77 6.07 -9.59
N ALA A 109 3.94 6.88 -10.24
CA ALA A 109 2.51 6.83 -10.03
C ALA A 109 1.77 6.82 -11.36
N TRP A 110 0.57 6.27 -11.32
CA TRP A 110 -0.34 6.20 -12.45
C TRP A 110 -1.67 6.78 -12.04
N VAL A 111 -2.28 7.58 -12.90
CA VAL A 111 -3.65 8.05 -12.74
C VAL A 111 -4.46 7.46 -13.89
N ASP A 112 -5.63 6.89 -13.58
CA ASP A 112 -6.53 6.38 -14.63
C ASP A 112 -7.01 7.50 -15.56
N LEU A 113 -7.52 7.10 -16.73
CA LEU A 113 -7.99 8.03 -17.75
C LEU A 113 -9.06 9.00 -17.22
N ASP A 114 -9.96 8.48 -16.37
CA ASP A 114 -11.05 9.22 -15.74
C ASP A 114 -10.61 10.09 -14.56
N ARG A 115 -9.32 10.04 -14.18
CA ARG A 115 -8.75 10.73 -13.01
C ARG A 115 -9.51 10.46 -11.70
N LYS A 116 -10.05 9.26 -11.57
CA LYS A 116 -10.75 8.78 -10.38
C LYS A 116 -9.80 8.12 -9.39
N TYR A 117 -8.79 7.41 -9.88
CA TYR A 117 -7.84 6.67 -9.05
C TYR A 117 -6.40 7.04 -9.37
N LEU A 118 -5.61 7.21 -8.31
CA LEU A 118 -4.15 7.26 -8.35
C LEU A 118 -3.58 5.98 -7.77
N TYR A 119 -2.64 5.37 -8.49
CA TYR A 119 -1.92 4.17 -8.11
C TYR A 119 -0.48 4.54 -7.80
N LEU A 120 -0.08 4.37 -6.55
CA LEU A 120 1.23 4.77 -6.05
C LEU A 120 2.14 3.56 -5.88
N ASN A 121 3.33 3.61 -6.48
CA ASN A 121 4.33 2.54 -6.44
C ASN A 121 5.71 3.10 -6.12
N LEU A 122 6.09 3.07 -4.85
CA LEU A 122 7.33 3.61 -4.29
C LEU A 122 8.12 2.52 -3.59
N PHE A 123 9.45 2.58 -3.65
CA PHE A 123 10.30 1.52 -3.13
C PHE A 123 11.58 2.08 -2.47
N TRP A 124 12.10 1.30 -1.53
CA TRP A 124 13.42 1.48 -0.93
C TRP A 124 14.41 0.50 -1.55
N ALA A 125 15.57 0.97 -1.98
CA ALA A 125 16.68 0.10 -2.32
C ALA A 125 17.29 -0.45 -1.02
N ILE A 126 17.40 -1.77 -0.92
CA ILE A 126 18.02 -2.43 0.25
C ILE A 126 19.37 -3.03 -0.14
N HIS A 127 19.39 -3.71 -1.28
CA HIS A 127 20.56 -4.32 -1.91
C HIS A 127 20.55 -3.91 -3.39
N PRO A 128 21.70 -3.92 -4.10
CA PRO A 128 21.73 -3.67 -5.55
C PRO A 128 20.67 -4.41 -6.37
N ASP A 129 20.28 -5.61 -5.92
CA ASP A 129 19.32 -6.49 -6.59
C ASP A 129 17.99 -6.62 -5.84
N ASP A 130 17.78 -5.85 -4.76
CA ASP A 130 16.57 -5.97 -3.94
C ASP A 130 15.96 -4.62 -3.59
N VAL A 131 14.65 -4.53 -3.82
CA VAL A 131 13.83 -3.36 -3.52
C VAL A 131 12.64 -3.77 -2.67
N LYS A 132 12.34 -2.96 -1.67
CA LYS A 132 11.20 -3.18 -0.78
C LYS A 132 10.10 -2.15 -1.05
N PRO A 133 8.85 -2.59 -1.26
CA PRO A 133 7.75 -1.66 -1.45
C PRO A 133 7.53 -0.82 -0.20
N HIS A 134 7.30 0.49 -0.41
CA HIS A 134 6.86 1.36 0.65
C HIS A 134 5.42 1.01 1.03
N TYR A 135 5.11 1.08 2.32
CA TYR A 135 3.77 0.78 2.84
C TYR A 135 2.70 1.82 2.47
N VAL A 136 3.08 2.91 1.79
CA VAL A 136 2.13 3.90 1.26
C VAL A 136 1.75 3.57 -0.17
N ASN A 137 2.28 2.48 -0.73
CA ASN A 137 1.83 2.01 -2.04
C ASN A 137 0.38 1.57 -1.95
N GLY A 138 -0.36 1.78 -3.03
CA GLY A 138 -1.77 1.45 -3.08
C GLY A 138 -2.55 2.29 -4.06
N ARG A 139 -3.87 2.11 -4.00
CA ARG A 139 -4.85 2.82 -4.82
C ARG A 139 -5.55 3.87 -3.98
N TYR A 140 -5.56 5.10 -4.46
CA TYR A 140 -6.11 6.29 -3.81
C TYR A 140 -7.20 6.89 -4.68
N ARG A 141 -8.35 7.21 -4.09
CA ARG A 141 -9.40 7.95 -4.80
C ARG A 141 -9.10 9.42 -4.81
N LEU A 142 -9.16 10.00 -6.00
CA LEU A 142 -8.98 11.42 -6.22
C LEU A 142 -10.31 12.19 -6.06
N ASP A 143 -11.45 11.51 -6.23
CA ASP A 143 -12.79 12.11 -6.16
C ASP A 143 -13.32 12.36 -4.72
N GLY A 144 -12.49 12.12 -3.70
CA GLY A 144 -12.83 12.38 -2.29
C GLY A 144 -13.94 11.49 -1.70
N LYS A 145 -14.45 10.50 -2.45
CA LYS A 145 -15.47 9.58 -1.97
C LYS A 145 -14.83 8.42 -1.19
N LYS A 146 -15.49 7.96 -0.13
CA LYS A 146 -15.09 6.74 0.59
C LYS A 146 -15.46 5.51 -0.26
N ASP A 147 -14.58 4.50 -0.25
CA ASP A 147 -14.84 3.17 -0.78
C ASP A 147 -15.81 2.38 0.12
#